data_AF-A0A3M1IWA0-F1
#
_entry.id   AF-A0A3M1IWA0-F1
#
_cell.length_a   1.000
_cell.length_b   1.000
_cell.length_c   1.000
_cell.angle_alpha   90.00
_cell.angle_beta   90.00
_cell.angle_gamma   90.00
#
_symmetry.space_group_name_H-M   'P 1'
#
loop_
_entity.id
_entity.type
_entity.pdbx_description
1 polymer ?
#
loop_
_entity_poly.entity_id
_entity_poly.type
_entity_poly.pdbx_seq_one_letter_code
_entity_poly.pdbx_strand_id
1 'polypeptide(L)'
;MFDYLKTELDVPIYRKPILRQIDGKTFFIGHGDGLGPGDYGYKRLKKFFANPFCQWAFARLHPNFGIWLAQYFSGSSRAANVGEDQFLGPDKEWLLAYAERKLQQQPDIDYFVFGHRHLPIDYTLTNGHSRYINLGEWVNFNSYAVFANGELQLQFFENPAGQVIRGSSGQ
;
A
#
# COMPACT_ATOMS: atom_id res chain seq x y z
N MET A 1 0.79 -8.97 -21.72
CA MET A 1 1.64 -8.23 -20.76
C MET A 1 1.21 -8.43 -19.30
N PHE A 2 -0.07 -8.66 -18.97
CA PHE A 2 -0.55 -8.77 -17.58
C PHE A 2 -0.08 -10.00 -16.79
N ASP A 3 0.44 -11.01 -17.46
CA ASP A 3 0.93 -12.25 -16.82
C ASP A 3 2.44 -12.42 -16.99
N TYR A 4 3.16 -11.43 -17.54
CA TYR A 4 4.60 -11.54 -17.82
C TYR A 4 5.40 -11.94 -16.57
N LEU A 5 5.20 -11.26 -15.44
CA LEU A 5 5.90 -11.58 -14.18
C LEU A 5 5.56 -12.99 -13.68
N LYS A 6 4.35 -13.46 -13.92
CA LYS A 6 3.93 -14.81 -13.55
C LYS A 6 4.58 -15.86 -14.45
N THR A 7 4.61 -15.63 -15.76
CA THR A 7 5.15 -16.57 -16.73
C THR A 7 6.67 -16.65 -16.67
N GLU A 8 7.35 -15.51 -16.56
CA GLU A 8 8.81 -15.44 -16.67
C GLU A 8 9.54 -15.63 -15.33
N LEU A 9 8.91 -15.24 -14.22
CA LEU A 9 9.56 -15.22 -12.90
C LEU A 9 8.85 -16.11 -11.86
N ASP A 10 7.79 -16.80 -12.25
CA ASP A 10 6.93 -17.60 -11.35
C ASP A 10 6.39 -16.80 -10.14
N VAL A 11 6.18 -15.49 -10.33
CA VAL A 11 5.70 -14.61 -9.25
C VAL A 11 4.17 -14.53 -9.30
N PRO A 12 3.46 -14.96 -8.24
CA PRO A 12 2.01 -14.84 -8.19
C PRO A 12 1.58 -13.37 -8.06
N ILE A 13 0.61 -12.96 -8.89
CA ILE A 13 0.10 -11.59 -8.91
C ILE A 13 -1.19 -11.50 -8.09
N TYR A 14 -1.15 -10.80 -6.95
CA TYR A 14 -2.31 -10.52 -6.11
C TYR A 14 -2.86 -9.11 -6.39
N ARG A 15 -4.09 -9.04 -6.92
CA ARG A 15 -4.77 -7.77 -7.25
C ARG A 15 -5.65 -7.22 -6.11
N LYS A 16 -5.90 -8.03 -5.09
CA LYS A 16 -6.71 -7.72 -3.92
C LYS A 16 -5.90 -8.03 -2.66
N PRO A 17 -6.24 -7.41 -1.52
CA PRO A 17 -5.63 -7.80 -0.26
C PRO A 17 -5.83 -9.29 0.02
N ILE A 18 -4.84 -9.91 0.64
CA ILE A 18 -4.82 -11.33 0.99
C ILE A 18 -4.74 -11.52 2.49
N LEU A 19 -5.32 -12.62 2.94
CA LEU A 19 -5.11 -13.15 4.29
C LEU A 19 -4.10 -14.29 4.24
N ARG A 20 -3.14 -14.27 5.15
CA ARG A 20 -2.10 -15.29 5.29
C ARG A 20 -1.87 -15.59 6.76
N GLN A 21 -1.68 -16.86 7.08
CA GLN A 21 -1.15 -17.26 8.38
C GLN A 21 0.36 -17.52 8.22
N ILE A 22 1.15 -16.92 9.10
CA ILE A 22 2.61 -17.07 9.14
C ILE A 22 2.98 -17.24 10.61
N ASP A 23 3.58 -18.39 10.95
CA ASP A 23 3.92 -18.81 12.33
C ASP A 23 2.84 -18.53 13.38
N GLY A 24 1.59 -18.89 13.06
CA GLY A 24 0.44 -18.73 13.97
C GLY A 24 -0.10 -17.30 14.09
N LYS A 25 0.42 -16.35 13.31
CA LYS A 25 -0.06 -14.97 13.22
C LYS A 25 -0.84 -14.73 11.94
N THR A 26 -1.92 -13.96 12.02
CA THR A 26 -2.78 -13.65 10.88
C THR A 26 -2.40 -12.29 10.29
N PHE A 27 -2.02 -12.31 9.01
CA PHE A 27 -1.61 -11.15 8.23
C PHE A 27 -2.66 -10.79 7.19
N PHE A 28 -3.09 -9.53 7.20
CA PHE A 28 -3.84 -8.90 6.13
C PHE A 28 -2.89 -8.04 5.30
N ILE A 29 -2.57 -8.48 4.09
CA ILE A 29 -1.53 -7.87 3.25
C ILE A 29 -2.16 -7.26 2.00
N GLY A 30 -1.87 -6.00 1.69
CA GLY A 30 -2.31 -5.36 0.45
C GLY A 30 -1.44 -4.17 0.05
N HIS A 31 -1.66 -3.60 -1.13
CA HIS A 31 -0.89 -2.41 -1.52
C HIS A 31 -1.31 -1.16 -0.73
N GLY A 32 -2.62 -0.95 -0.53
CA GLY A 32 -3.18 0.22 0.18
C GLY A 32 -3.91 1.21 -0.74
N ASP A 33 -3.63 1.19 -2.04
CA ASP A 33 -4.22 2.12 -2.99
C ASP A 33 -5.74 1.95 -3.16
N GLY A 34 -6.49 3.04 -2.97
CA GLY A 34 -7.95 3.02 -3.04
C GLY A 34 -8.63 2.21 -1.92
N LEU A 35 -7.91 1.86 -0.85
CA LEU A 35 -8.50 1.41 0.42
C LEU A 35 -8.78 2.63 1.31
N GLY A 36 -9.81 2.56 2.16
CA GLY A 36 -10.21 3.68 3.01
C GLY A 36 -11.32 4.57 2.42
N PRO A 37 -11.79 5.57 3.19
CA PRO A 37 -12.84 6.48 2.73
C PRO A 37 -12.30 7.50 1.73
N GLY A 38 -13.18 8.11 0.94
CA GLY A 38 -12.79 9.16 -0.03
C GLY A 38 -12.18 8.64 -1.34
N ASP A 39 -11.50 9.55 -2.01
CA ASP A 39 -10.81 9.37 -3.30
C ASP A 39 -11.62 8.66 -4.40
N TYR A 40 -12.88 9.09 -4.54
CA TYR A 40 -13.80 8.54 -5.54
C TYR A 40 -13.34 8.81 -6.98
N GLY A 41 -12.52 9.84 -7.20
CA GLY A 41 -11.90 10.16 -8.49
C GLY A 41 -10.90 9.08 -8.89
N TYR A 42 -9.88 8.85 -8.07
CA TYR A 42 -8.90 7.80 -8.29
C TYR A 42 -9.53 6.42 -8.39
N LYS A 43 -10.49 6.08 -7.52
CA LYS A 43 -11.19 4.79 -7.57
C LYS A 43 -11.93 4.57 -8.89
N ARG A 44 -12.53 5.62 -9.47
CA ARG A 44 -13.16 5.58 -10.80
C ARG A 44 -12.11 5.45 -11.91
N LEU A 45 -11.02 6.20 -11.81
CA LEU A 45 -9.92 6.14 -12.77
C LEU A 45 -9.25 4.76 -12.80
N LYS A 46 -9.02 4.15 -11.63
CA LYS A 46 -8.52 2.78 -11.50
C LYS A 46 -9.44 1.77 -12.19
N LYS A 47 -10.77 1.92 -12.06
CA LYS A 47 -11.75 1.08 -12.78
C LYS A 47 -11.67 1.28 -14.29
N PHE A 48 -11.47 2.52 -14.75
CA PHE A 48 -11.28 2.82 -16.18
C PHE A 48 -10.02 2.16 -16.73
N PHE A 49 -8.87 2.29 -16.04
CA PHE A 49 -7.63 1.64 -16.46
C PHE A 49 -7.66 0.11 -16.37
N ALA A 50 -8.45 -0.44 -15.45
CA ALA A 50 -8.68 -1.89 -15.35
C ALA A 50 -9.70 -2.43 -16.37
N ASN A 51 -10.38 -1.57 -17.14
CA ASN A 51 -11.37 -1.99 -18.11
C ASN A 51 -10.69 -2.66 -19.33
N PRO A 52 -11.06 -3.90 -19.70
CA PRO A 52 -10.46 -4.61 -20.84
C PRO A 52 -10.57 -3.86 -22.17
N PHE A 53 -11.66 -3.11 -22.40
CA PHE A 53 -11.84 -2.31 -23.61
C PHE A 53 -10.87 -1.13 -23.65
N CYS A 54 -10.69 -0.42 -22.54
CA CYS A 54 -9.73 0.68 -22.45
C CYS A 54 -8.29 0.19 -22.64
N GLN A 55 -7.94 -0.95 -22.05
CA GLN A 55 -6.63 -1.59 -22.24
C GLN A 55 -6.42 -2.03 -23.68
N TRP A 56 -7.44 -2.61 -24.31
CA TRP A 56 -7.43 -3.02 -25.71
C TRP A 56 -7.26 -1.83 -26.67
N ALA A 57 -7.90 -0.70 -26.37
CA ALA A 57 -7.79 0.53 -27.16
C ALA A 57 -6.40 1.15 -27.00
N PHE A 58 -5.90 1.24 -25.75
CA PHE A 58 -4.57 1.75 -25.47
C PHE A 58 -3.46 0.93 -26.14
N ALA A 59 -3.59 -0.39 -26.16
CA ALA A 59 -2.64 -1.29 -26.82
C ALA A 59 -2.50 -1.08 -28.35
N ARG A 60 -3.41 -0.32 -28.97
CA ARG A 60 -3.37 0.03 -30.41
C ARG A 60 -2.80 1.40 -30.69
N LEU A 61 -2.57 2.20 -29.65
CA LEU A 61 -1.90 3.48 -29.81
C LEU A 61 -0.44 3.23 -30.18
N HIS A 62 0.10 4.07 -31.08
CA HIS A 62 1.52 4.03 -31.39
C HIS A 62 2.33 4.23 -30.09
N PRO A 63 3.39 3.43 -29.83
CA PRO A 63 4.12 3.47 -28.56
C PRO A 63 4.57 4.88 -28.15
N ASN A 64 5.08 5.68 -29.08
CA ASN A 64 5.49 7.07 -28.81
C ASN A 64 4.35 7.93 -28.25
N PHE A 65 3.14 7.76 -28.79
CA PHE A 65 1.97 8.50 -28.31
C PHE A 65 1.51 7.97 -26.95
N GLY A 66 1.50 6.65 -26.76
CA GLY A 66 1.20 6.02 -25.47
C GLY A 66 2.15 6.47 -24.36
N ILE A 67 3.45 6.52 -24.65
CA ILE A 67 4.50 6.99 -23.72
C ILE A 67 4.31 8.47 -23.40
N TRP A 68 4.10 9.31 -24.42
CA TRP A 68 3.85 10.74 -24.21
C TRP A 68 2.63 10.98 -23.31
N LEU A 69 1.53 10.27 -23.56
CA LEU A 69 0.31 10.37 -22.76
C LEU A 69 0.55 9.93 -21.31
N ALA A 70 1.28 8.84 -21.11
CA ALA A 70 1.64 8.35 -19.77
C ALA A 70 2.51 9.36 -19.01
N GLN A 71 3.48 9.99 -19.68
CA GLN A 71 4.33 11.02 -19.09
C GLN A 71 3.54 12.25 -18.67
N TYR A 72 2.62 12.72 -19.53
CA TYR A 72 1.76 13.86 -19.25
C TYR A 72 0.92 13.65 -17.98
N PHE A 73 0.17 12.54 -17.92
CA PHE A 73 -0.67 12.23 -16.76
C PHE A 73 0.16 11.99 -15.49
N SER A 74 1.34 11.38 -15.61
CA SER A 74 2.24 11.17 -14.47
C SER A 74 2.74 12.50 -13.87
N GLY A 75 3.01 13.50 -14.71
CA GLY A 75 3.38 14.85 -14.27
C GLY A 75 2.24 15.54 -13.52
N SER A 76 1.02 15.53 -14.08
CA SER A 76 -0.15 16.14 -13.45
C SER A 76 -0.51 15.48 -12.12
N SER A 77 -0.40 14.15 -12.02
CA SER A 77 -0.68 13.44 -10.76
C SER A 77 0.30 13.81 -9.65
N ARG A 78 1.60 13.95 -9.96
CA ARG A 78 2.59 14.38 -8.95
C ARG A 78 2.30 15.78 -8.43
N ALA A 79 1.93 16.71 -9.31
CA ALA A 79 1.57 18.06 -8.91
C ALA A 79 0.32 18.11 -8.01
N ALA A 80 -0.59 17.15 -8.14
CA ALA A 80 -1.81 17.06 -7.32
C ALA A 80 -1.57 16.44 -5.92
N ASN A 81 -0.51 15.65 -5.73
CA ASN A 81 -0.25 14.90 -4.49
C ASN A 81 0.81 15.56 -3.59
N VAL A 82 1.09 16.85 -3.78
CA VAL A 82 2.07 17.59 -2.97
C VAL A 82 1.60 17.67 -1.52
N GLY A 83 2.39 17.14 -0.58
CA GLY A 83 2.12 17.19 0.86
C GLY A 83 1.59 15.89 1.49
N GLU A 84 1.44 14.81 0.72
CA GLU A 84 1.09 13.49 1.27
C GLU A 84 2.27 12.80 2.00
N ASP A 85 3.46 13.38 1.95
CA ASP A 85 4.72 12.84 2.51
C ASP A 85 4.86 13.03 4.04
N GLN A 86 3.82 13.53 4.72
CA GLN A 86 3.82 13.73 6.16
C GLN A 86 2.72 12.90 6.82
N PHE A 87 3.05 12.34 7.99
CA PHE A 87 2.07 11.71 8.86
C PHE A 87 1.35 12.80 9.67
N LEU A 88 0.09 13.04 9.35
CA LEU A 88 -0.70 14.14 9.93
C LEU A 88 -1.57 13.70 11.13
N GLY A 89 -1.31 12.52 11.68
CA GLY A 89 -2.06 11.92 12.77
C GLY A 89 -3.06 10.86 12.31
N PRO A 90 -3.53 10.00 13.25
CA PRO A 90 -4.34 8.82 12.92
C PRO A 90 -5.66 9.16 12.23
N ASP A 91 -6.29 10.28 12.59
CA ASP A 91 -7.58 10.72 12.01
C ASP A 91 -7.48 11.09 10.53
N LYS A 92 -6.28 11.43 10.05
CA LYS A 92 -6.01 11.80 8.66
C LYS A 92 -5.42 10.65 7.84
N GLU A 93 -5.29 9.47 8.42
CA GLU A 93 -4.70 8.29 7.77
C GLU A 93 -5.80 7.31 7.32
N TRP A 94 -6.14 7.34 6.03
CA TRP A 94 -7.24 6.54 5.48
C TRP A 94 -7.02 5.03 5.59
N LEU A 95 -5.77 4.57 5.55
CA LEU A 95 -5.40 3.16 5.71
C LEU A 95 -5.56 2.69 7.15
N LEU A 96 -5.27 3.55 8.12
CA LEU A 96 -5.50 3.28 9.53
C LEU A 96 -7.00 3.15 9.80
N ALA A 97 -7.81 4.09 9.31
CA ALA A 97 -9.26 4.01 9.38
C ALA A 97 -9.84 2.79 8.61
N TYR A 98 -9.16 2.31 7.57
CA TYR A 98 -9.53 1.06 6.89
C TYR A 98 -9.19 -0.16 7.73
N ALA A 99 -8.00 -0.21 8.33
CA ALA A 99 -7.56 -1.28 9.22
C ALA A 99 -8.48 -1.40 10.44
N GLU A 100 -8.82 -0.29 11.11
CA GLU A 100 -9.76 -0.28 12.24
C GLU A 100 -11.14 -0.85 11.86
N ARG A 101 -11.70 -0.43 10.72
CA ARG A 101 -12.97 -0.98 10.23
C ARG A 101 -12.88 -2.46 9.87
N LYS A 102 -11.73 -2.92 9.36
CA LYS A 102 -11.52 -4.33 9.05
C LYS A 102 -11.33 -5.17 10.30
N LEU A 103 -10.67 -4.62 11.31
CA LEU A 103 -10.48 -5.24 12.61
C LEU A 103 -11.82 -5.51 13.30
N GLN A 104 -12.77 -4.56 13.23
CA GLN A 104 -14.14 -4.79 13.74
C GLN A 104 -14.85 -5.98 13.08
N GLN A 105 -14.51 -6.31 11.83
CA GLN A 105 -15.09 -7.44 11.10
C GLN A 105 -14.33 -8.74 11.33
N GLN A 106 -13.02 -8.65 11.60
CA GLN A 106 -12.09 -9.76 11.71
C GLN A 106 -11.09 -9.46 12.85
N PRO A 107 -11.50 -9.67 14.11
CA PRO A 107 -10.70 -9.30 15.29
C PRO A 107 -9.43 -10.14 15.46
N ASP A 108 -9.35 -11.29 14.79
CA ASP A 108 -8.22 -12.23 14.87
C ASP A 108 -7.02 -11.84 14.00
N ILE A 109 -7.08 -10.71 13.29
CA ILE A 109 -5.96 -10.23 12.46
C ILE A 109 -4.90 -9.58 13.37
N ASP A 110 -3.69 -10.14 13.42
CA ASP A 110 -2.58 -9.58 14.17
C ASP A 110 -1.92 -8.39 13.43
N TYR A 111 -1.72 -8.51 12.11
CA TYR A 111 -0.95 -7.53 11.33
C TYR A 111 -1.67 -7.10 10.06
N PHE A 112 -1.87 -5.80 9.89
CA PHE A 112 -2.30 -5.17 8.65
C PHE A 112 -1.09 -4.56 7.94
N VAL A 113 -0.59 -5.22 6.89
CA VAL A 113 0.62 -4.79 6.17
C VAL A 113 0.25 -4.15 4.84
N PHE A 114 0.65 -2.89 4.68
CA PHE A 114 0.39 -2.08 3.50
C PHE A 114 1.64 -1.35 2.99
N GLY A 115 1.55 -0.82 1.77
CA GLY A 115 2.46 0.20 1.25
C GLY A 115 1.69 1.48 0.96
N HIS A 116 1.95 2.10 -0.20
CA HIS A 116 1.21 3.23 -0.77
C HIS A 116 1.31 4.57 -0.02
N ARG A 117 1.51 4.60 1.31
CA ARG A 117 1.77 5.87 2.01
C ARG A 117 3.20 6.35 1.87
N HIS A 118 4.11 5.51 1.37
CA HIS A 118 5.53 5.83 1.23
C HIS A 118 6.22 6.23 2.55
N LEU A 119 5.56 5.99 3.69
CA LEU A 119 6.03 6.27 5.04
C LEU A 119 6.20 4.98 5.83
N PRO A 120 7.34 4.73 6.50
CA PRO A 120 7.52 3.59 7.39
C PRO A 120 6.72 3.82 8.68
N ILE A 121 5.52 3.24 8.77
CA ILE A 121 4.58 3.44 9.89
C ILE A 121 4.35 2.12 10.62
N ASP A 122 4.31 2.19 11.95
CA ASP A 122 4.00 1.09 12.83
C ASP A 122 3.07 1.56 13.94
N TYR A 123 1.79 1.19 13.83
CA TYR A 123 0.74 1.77 14.66
C TYR A 123 -0.12 0.68 15.29
N THR A 124 -0.26 0.73 16.62
CA THR A 124 -1.13 -0.20 17.36
C THR A 124 -2.59 0.24 17.26
N LEU A 125 -3.45 -0.66 16.79
CA LEU A 125 -4.89 -0.43 16.61
C LEU A 125 -5.65 -0.45 17.95
N THR A 126 -6.92 -0.05 17.92
CA THR A 126 -7.77 0.14 19.11
C THR A 126 -7.92 -1.08 20.03
N ASN A 127 -7.70 -2.30 19.54
CA ASN A 127 -7.74 -3.50 20.38
C ASN A 127 -6.47 -3.75 21.20
N GLY A 128 -5.47 -2.88 21.08
CA GLY A 128 -4.23 -2.90 21.86
C GLY A 128 -3.20 -3.95 21.45
N HIS A 129 -3.46 -4.78 20.43
CA HIS A 129 -2.53 -5.84 20.00
C HIS A 129 -2.34 -5.94 18.49
N SER A 130 -3.37 -5.65 17.68
CA SER A 130 -3.23 -5.65 16.23
C SER A 130 -2.45 -4.43 15.76
N ARG A 131 -1.61 -4.57 14.75
CA ARG A 131 -0.74 -3.50 14.26
C ARG A 131 -1.00 -3.18 12.79
N TYR A 132 -1.14 -1.90 12.48
CA TYR A 132 -1.08 -1.35 11.13
C TYR A 132 0.38 -1.01 10.80
N ILE A 133 0.87 -1.59 9.70
CA ILE A 133 2.25 -1.52 9.28
C ILE A 133 2.27 -0.99 7.86
N ASN A 134 2.89 0.16 7.65
CA ASN A 134 3.18 0.68 6.32
C ASN A 134 4.67 0.53 6.03
N LEU A 135 5.01 -0.12 4.91
CA LEU A 135 6.39 -0.49 4.61
C LEU A 135 7.30 0.68 4.28
N GLY A 136 6.77 1.86 3.96
CA GLY A 136 7.56 2.94 3.39
C GLY A 136 7.89 2.67 1.91
N GLU A 137 9.08 3.10 1.50
CA GLU A 137 9.55 2.99 0.11
C GLU A 137 11.09 3.01 -0.01
N TRP A 138 11.61 2.76 -1.22
CA TRP A 138 13.03 2.47 -1.50
C TRP A 138 13.83 3.64 -2.07
N VAL A 139 13.24 4.82 -2.23
CA VAL A 139 13.92 6.03 -2.73
C VAL A 139 14.50 6.85 -1.57
N ASN A 140 13.72 7.06 -0.50
CA ASN A 140 14.12 7.88 0.64
C ASN A 140 14.43 7.05 1.89
N PHE A 141 13.71 5.95 2.13
CA PHE A 141 13.78 5.21 3.40
C PHE A 141 14.56 3.90 3.32
N ASN A 142 14.51 3.17 2.21
CA ASN A 142 15.05 1.79 2.11
C ASN A 142 14.46 0.87 3.19
N SER A 143 13.16 1.00 3.43
CA SER A 143 12.46 0.30 4.52
C SER A 143 11.85 -1.02 4.06
N TYR A 144 11.83 -1.99 4.96
CA TYR A 144 11.25 -3.32 4.76
C TYR A 144 10.77 -3.90 6.09
N ALA A 145 9.87 -4.87 6.05
CA ALA A 145 9.40 -5.56 7.26
C ALA A 145 10.05 -6.93 7.39
N VAL A 146 10.46 -7.28 8.61
CA VAL A 146 10.99 -8.59 8.98
C VAL A 146 10.06 -9.19 10.02
N PHE A 147 9.56 -10.38 9.75
CA PHE A 147 8.85 -11.19 10.73
C PHE A 147 9.77 -12.30 11.22
N ALA A 148 10.11 -12.27 12.50
CA ALA A 148 10.96 -13.27 13.13
C ALA A 148 10.60 -13.40 14.61
N ASN A 149 10.75 -14.60 15.18
CA ASN A 149 10.49 -14.86 16.60
C ASN A 149 9.09 -14.43 17.07
N GLY A 150 8.10 -14.49 16.18
CA GLY A 150 6.71 -14.12 16.48
C GLY A 150 6.42 -12.61 16.49
N GLU A 151 7.38 -11.77 16.08
CA GLU A 151 7.21 -10.32 16.01
C GLU A 151 7.55 -9.76 14.62
N LEU A 152 6.73 -8.82 14.15
CA LEU A 152 6.99 -8.04 12.95
C LEU A 152 7.64 -6.70 13.30
N GLN A 153 8.75 -6.39 12.63
CA GLN A 153 9.50 -5.15 12.82
C GLN A 153 9.82 -4.51 11.47
N LEU A 154 9.73 -3.18 11.38
CA LEU A 154 10.27 -2.43 10.26
C LEU A 154 11.78 -2.21 10.47
N GLN A 155 12.55 -2.52 9.43
CA GLN A 155 13.98 -2.37 9.36
C GLN A 155 14.37 -1.53 8.14
N PHE A 156 15.62 -1.08 8.13
CA PHE A 156 16.15 -0.20 7.09
C PHE A 156 17.44 -0.79 6.51
N PHE A 157 17.55 -0.80 5.18
CA PHE A 157 18.73 -1.27 4.48
C PHE A 157 19.67 -0.11 4.22
N GLU A 158 20.88 -0.16 4.79
CA GLU A 158 21.94 0.85 4.62
C GLU A 158 21.48 2.31 4.88
N ASN A 159 20.45 2.49 5.71
CA ASN A 159 19.94 3.80 6.07
C ASN A 159 19.95 3.97 7.61
N PRO A 160 21.04 4.47 8.19
CA PRO A 160 21.14 4.67 9.64
C PRO A 160 20.24 5.80 10.16
N ALA A 161 19.73 6.67 9.27
CA ALA A 161 18.80 7.73 9.62
C ALA A 161 17.32 7.29 9.52
N GLY A 162 17.06 6.05 9.12
CA GLY A 162 15.71 5.50 9.01
C GLY A 162 14.98 5.53 10.35
N GLN A 163 13.79 6.15 10.36
CA GLN A 163 12.95 6.22 11.55
C GLN A 163 11.56 5.69 11.25
N VAL A 164 11.05 4.86 12.15
CA VAL A 164 9.68 4.36 12.09
C VAL A 164 8.77 5.35 12.79
N ILE A 165 7.71 5.77 12.10
CA ILE A 165 6.64 6.57 12.70
C ILE A 165 5.79 5.62 13.55
N ARG A 166 5.82 5.81 14.87
CA ARG A 166 5.09 4.97 15.83
C ARG A 166 3.92 5.70 16.46
N GLY A 167 2.87 4.96 16.80
CA GLY A 167 1.72 5.47 17.55
C GLY A 167 0.77 4.37 18.03
N SER A 168 -0.23 4.75 18.82
CA SER A 168 -1.25 3.84 19.33
C SER A 168 -2.61 4.53 19.42
N SER A 169 -3.68 3.84 19.05
CA SER A 169 -5.05 4.30 19.27
C SER A 169 -5.34 4.31 20.78
N GLY A 170 -5.23 5.48 21.44
CA GLY A 170 -5.49 5.59 22.89
C GLY A 170 -4.71 6.66 23.67
N GLN A 171 -3.97 7.56 23.00
CA GLN A 171 -3.41 8.79 23.59
C GLN A 171 -4.04 10.02 22.96
#